data_AF-A0A8W8JI66-F1
#
_entry.id   AF-A0A8W8JI66-F1
#
_cell.length_a   1.000
_cell.length_b   1.000
_cell.length_c   1.000
_cell.angle_alpha   90.00
_cell.angle_beta   90.00
_cell.angle_gamma   90.00
#
_symmetry.space_group_name_H-M   'P 1'
#
loop_
_entity.id
_entity.type
_entity.pdbx_description
1 polymer ?
#
loop_
_entity_poly.entity_id
_entity_poly.type
_entity_poly.pdbx_seq_one_letter_code
_entity_poly.pdbx_strand_id
1 'polypeptide(L)'
;MQFALYKTLVPFYHDSQETIPETESLAGGSQDLFLNPPASVRNDRTDEIIRKLDKLTGDVALLRREVAELRGKSPASAKAFNINTASCKRRFNLYLRSMFSCRPWLEVKSDDFKNEVHTCLAMDDMRTNPAAFQGMVSHSLHKFTELRNQFRRKILADKQSIPCKGLGELCYDIFHSYSKADECTLSQERMHATILLRHFLHKKRYFNDGTSASFWAEFRSFWEEIEKDGRPQKWERLEEIDKRRTERARENSGNTEE
;
A
#
# COMPACT_ATOMS: atom_id res chain seq x y z
N MET A 1 -11.88 -26.14 -11.41
CA MET A 1 -10.48 -26.19 -10.94
C MET A 1 -9.79 -24.81 -10.88
N GLN A 2 -10.19 -23.83 -11.70
CA GLN A 2 -9.64 -22.44 -11.69
C GLN A 2 -9.94 -21.60 -10.43
N PHE A 3 -10.99 -21.92 -9.66
CA PHE A 3 -11.34 -21.21 -8.42
C PHE A 3 -10.39 -21.51 -7.24
N ALA A 4 -9.64 -22.62 -7.28
CA ALA A 4 -8.77 -23.03 -6.19
C ALA A 4 -7.46 -22.21 -6.14
N LEU A 5 -6.90 -21.84 -7.30
CA LEU A 5 -5.70 -21.00 -7.41
C LEU A 5 -5.91 -19.56 -6.89
N TYR A 6 -7.15 -19.07 -6.91
CA TYR A 6 -7.51 -17.74 -6.41
C TYR A 6 -7.41 -17.63 -4.87
N LYS A 7 -7.54 -18.75 -4.15
CA LYS A 7 -7.41 -18.78 -2.69
C LYS A 7 -5.96 -18.80 -2.21
N THR A 8 -5.02 -19.29 -3.03
CA THR A 8 -3.63 -19.51 -2.63
C THR A 8 -2.69 -18.36 -3.02
N LEU A 9 -2.93 -17.66 -4.13
CA LEU A 9 -2.01 -16.62 -4.63
C LEU A 9 -2.26 -15.21 -4.07
N VAL A 10 -3.49 -14.88 -3.73
CA VAL A 10 -3.85 -13.53 -3.23
C VAL A 10 -3.25 -13.21 -1.84
N PRO A 11 -3.16 -14.15 -0.88
CA PRO A 11 -2.49 -13.90 0.41
C PRO A 11 -0.97 -13.67 0.24
N PHE A 12 -0.29 -14.48 -0.58
CA PHE A 12 1.16 -14.38 -0.80
C PHE A 12 1.59 -13.10 -1.55
N TYR A 13 0.72 -12.55 -2.41
CA TYR A 13 0.97 -11.27 -3.07
C TYR A 13 0.68 -10.05 -2.17
N HIS A 14 -0.14 -10.22 -1.13
CA HIS A 14 -0.38 -9.16 -0.14
C HIS A 14 0.77 -9.01 0.86
N ASP A 15 1.44 -10.11 1.22
CA ASP A 15 2.60 -10.09 2.14
C ASP A 15 3.93 -9.72 1.46
N SER A 16 4.10 -9.99 0.17
CA SER A 16 5.39 -9.76 -0.54
C SER A 16 5.61 -8.34 -1.07
N GLN A 17 4.70 -7.40 -0.79
CA GLN A 17 4.84 -6.00 -1.22
C GLN A 17 5.28 -5.03 -0.11
N GLU A 18 5.72 -5.54 1.03
CA GLU A 18 6.46 -4.74 2.00
C GLU A 18 7.95 -4.76 1.64
N THR A 19 8.48 -3.56 1.33
CA THR A 19 9.90 -3.19 1.11
C THR A 19 10.60 -3.62 -0.20
N ILE A 20 10.85 -2.63 -1.06
CA ILE A 20 12.18 -2.45 -1.67
C ILE A 20 12.81 -1.28 -0.90
N PRO A 21 13.89 -1.47 -0.14
CA PRO A 21 14.65 -0.35 0.41
C PRO A 21 15.23 0.49 -0.74
N GLU A 22 15.09 1.81 -0.64
CA GLU A 22 15.84 2.74 -1.49
C GLU A 22 17.33 2.45 -1.29
N THR A 23 17.99 1.95 -2.32
CA THR A 23 19.45 1.81 -2.34
C THR A 23 20.02 3.21 -2.52
N GLU A 24 20.53 3.78 -1.44
CA GLU A 24 21.41 4.93 -1.52
C GLU A 24 22.62 4.58 -2.39
N SER A 25 22.94 5.54 -3.25
CA SER A 25 24.13 5.58 -4.09
C SER A 25 25.41 5.25 -3.31
N LEU A 26 25.97 4.06 -3.55
CA LEU A 26 27.37 3.75 -3.30
C LEU A 26 28.02 3.32 -4.62
N ALA A 27 28.20 4.30 -5.51
CA ALA A 27 29.26 4.27 -6.49
C ALA A 27 30.57 4.59 -5.75
N GLY A 28 31.30 3.55 -5.33
CA GLY A 28 32.63 3.68 -4.72
C GLY A 28 32.95 2.52 -3.79
N GLY A 29 33.74 1.55 -4.27
CA GLY A 29 34.27 0.45 -3.45
C GLY A 29 33.88 -0.95 -3.92
N SER A 30 34.00 -1.22 -5.22
CA SER A 30 33.96 -2.59 -5.74
C SER A 30 35.41 -3.08 -5.90
N GLN A 31 35.93 -3.74 -4.86
CA GLN A 31 36.99 -4.76 -4.87
C GLN A 31 37.29 -5.10 -3.40
N ASP A 32 37.45 -6.39 -3.09
CA ASP A 32 37.88 -6.95 -1.79
C ASP A 32 36.84 -7.34 -0.72
N LEU A 33 35.74 -8.01 -1.12
CA LEU A 33 34.95 -8.83 -0.16
C LEU A 33 34.84 -10.32 -0.52
N PHE A 34 35.58 -10.78 -1.53
CA PHE A 34 35.70 -12.21 -1.88
C PHE A 34 37.04 -12.82 -1.41
N LEU A 35 37.63 -12.31 -0.35
CA LEU A 35 38.71 -13.04 0.33
C LEU A 35 38.08 -14.11 1.23
N ASN A 36 38.37 -15.36 0.86
CA ASN A 36 37.97 -16.58 1.53
C ASN A 36 37.98 -16.43 3.06
N PRO A 37 36.87 -16.72 3.77
CA PRO A 37 36.91 -16.78 5.21
C PRO A 37 37.80 -17.95 5.65
N PRO A 38 38.55 -17.80 6.77
CA PRO A 38 39.32 -18.90 7.33
C PRO A 38 38.39 -20.07 7.68
N ALA A 39 38.86 -21.28 7.38
CA ALA A 39 38.14 -22.53 7.61
C ALA A 39 37.98 -22.82 9.11
N SER A 40 36.95 -22.24 9.75
CA SER A 40 36.49 -22.49 11.13
C SER A 40 35.49 -21.35 11.44
N VAL A 41 34.17 -21.49 11.44
CA VAL A 41 33.27 -22.49 12.00
C VAL A 41 32.03 -22.55 11.09
N ARG A 42 31.79 -23.67 10.41
CA ARG A 42 30.49 -23.90 9.76
C ARG A 42 29.47 -24.13 10.86
N ASN A 43 28.64 -23.11 11.13
CA ASN A 43 27.45 -23.29 11.95
C ASN A 43 26.41 -24.04 11.09
N ASP A 44 25.89 -25.17 11.58
CA ASP A 44 24.86 -25.96 10.90
C ASP A 44 23.67 -25.12 10.41
N ARG A 45 23.37 -24.03 11.12
CA ARG A 45 22.35 -23.04 10.75
C ARG A 45 22.65 -22.31 9.43
N THR A 46 23.91 -21.98 9.15
CA THR A 46 24.31 -21.29 7.92
C THR A 46 24.16 -22.23 6.72
N ASP A 47 24.58 -23.49 6.85
CA ASP A 47 24.43 -24.50 5.80
C ASP A 47 22.96 -24.90 5.58
N GLU A 48 22.11 -24.81 6.61
CA GLU A 48 20.67 -25.00 6.48
C GLU A 48 19.99 -23.81 5.75
N ILE A 49 20.41 -22.58 6.04
CA ILE A 49 19.91 -21.38 5.36
C ILE A 49 20.29 -21.41 3.86
N ILE A 50 21.54 -21.77 3.54
CA ILE A 50 22.01 -21.89 2.15
C ILE A 50 21.18 -22.95 1.41
N ARG A 51 20.96 -24.14 2.01
CA ARG A 51 20.11 -25.18 1.41
C ARG A 51 18.67 -24.74 1.18
N LYS A 52 18.09 -23.94 2.10
CA LYS A 52 16.74 -23.38 1.94
C LYS A 52 16.69 -22.36 0.80
N LEU A 53 17.71 -21.51 0.66
CA LEU A 53 17.83 -20.54 -0.43
C LEU A 53 17.99 -21.22 -1.79
N ASP A 54 18.81 -22.27 -1.89
CA ASP A 54 19.00 -23.04 -3.12
C ASP A 54 17.70 -23.70 -3.56
N LYS A 55 16.96 -24.29 -2.60
CA LYS A 55 15.65 -24.88 -2.86
C LYS A 55 14.64 -23.83 -3.35
N LEU A 56 14.55 -22.69 -2.67
CA LEU A 56 13.69 -21.57 -3.07
C LEU A 56 14.03 -21.07 -4.48
N THR A 57 15.31 -20.96 -4.81
CA THR A 57 15.78 -20.53 -6.13
C THR A 57 15.38 -21.55 -7.21
N GLY A 58 15.50 -22.84 -6.91
CA GLY A 58 15.03 -23.93 -7.79
C GLY A 58 13.52 -23.91 -8.01
N ASP A 59 12.74 -23.74 -6.95
CA ASP A 59 11.27 -23.67 -7.02
C ASP A 59 10.82 -22.45 -7.83
N VAL A 60 11.49 -21.30 -7.68
CA VAL A 60 11.23 -20.10 -8.50
C VAL A 60 11.54 -20.34 -9.98
N ALA A 61 12.62 -21.05 -10.29
CA ALA A 61 12.97 -21.38 -11.68
C ALA A 61 11.94 -22.32 -12.32
N LEU A 62 11.45 -23.32 -11.57
CA LEU A 62 10.38 -24.22 -11.99
C LEU A 62 9.07 -23.48 -12.24
N LEU A 63 8.65 -22.62 -11.31
CA LEU A 63 7.45 -21.80 -11.47
C LEU A 63 7.55 -20.87 -12.68
N ARG A 64 8.72 -20.28 -12.94
CA ARG A 64 8.94 -19.46 -14.16
C ARG A 64 8.80 -20.28 -15.44
N ARG A 65 9.30 -21.51 -15.47
CA ARG A 65 9.16 -22.42 -16.63
C ARG A 65 7.71 -22.81 -16.85
N GLU A 66 7.00 -23.19 -15.79
CA GLU A 66 5.59 -23.59 -15.87
C GLU A 66 4.71 -22.40 -16.32
N VAL A 67 4.98 -21.19 -15.81
CA VAL A 67 4.33 -19.96 -16.29
C VAL A 67 4.63 -19.69 -17.77
N ALA A 68 5.85 -19.95 -18.24
CA ALA A 68 6.21 -19.79 -19.65
C ALA A 68 5.48 -20.81 -20.56
N GLU A 69 5.39 -22.07 -20.15
CA GLU A 69 4.63 -23.10 -20.89
C GLU A 69 3.13 -22.81 -20.92
N LEU A 70 2.56 -22.33 -19.82
CA LEU A 70 1.16 -21.92 -19.76
C LEU A 70 0.89 -20.69 -20.63
N ARG A 71 1.84 -19.75 -20.73
CA ARG A 71 1.77 -18.61 -21.66
C ARG A 71 1.89 -19.05 -23.11
N GLY A 72 2.73 -20.05 -23.42
CA GLY A 72 2.88 -20.62 -24.77
C GLY A 72 1.66 -21.39 -25.26
N LYS A 73 0.79 -21.85 -24.36
CA LYS A 73 -0.50 -22.51 -24.69
C LYS A 73 -1.67 -21.52 -24.81
N SER A 74 -1.44 -20.23 -24.61
CA SER A 74 -2.47 -19.20 -24.77
C SER A 74 -2.68 -18.88 -26.25
N PRO A 75 -3.92 -18.83 -26.77
CA PRO A 75 -4.16 -18.59 -28.19
C PRO A 75 -3.56 -17.25 -28.63
N ALA A 76 -2.58 -17.33 -29.54
CA ALA A 76 -1.95 -16.20 -30.20
C ALA A 76 -2.97 -15.51 -31.13
N SER A 77 -3.78 -14.59 -30.59
CA SER A 77 -4.66 -13.66 -31.32
C SER A 77 -5.53 -12.78 -30.40
N ALA A 78 -5.60 -13.04 -29.09
CA ALA A 78 -6.33 -12.12 -28.21
C ALA A 78 -5.57 -10.79 -28.09
N LYS A 79 -6.19 -9.67 -28.51
CA LYS A 79 -5.72 -8.30 -28.28
C LYS A 79 -5.23 -8.18 -26.83
N ALA A 80 -3.91 -8.11 -26.63
CA ALA A 80 -3.36 -8.06 -25.28
C ALA A 80 -3.78 -6.72 -24.65
N PHE A 81 -4.46 -6.79 -23.50
CA PHE A 81 -4.83 -5.58 -22.78
C PHE A 81 -3.59 -4.91 -22.18
N ASN A 82 -3.45 -3.61 -22.43
CA ASN A 82 -2.41 -2.79 -21.81
C ASN A 82 -3.04 -1.52 -21.24
N ILE A 83 -3.07 -1.40 -19.91
CA ILE A 83 -3.62 -0.24 -19.20
C ILE A 83 -2.92 1.06 -19.57
N ASN A 84 -1.65 1.02 -20.01
CA ASN A 84 -0.93 2.24 -20.34
C ASN A 84 -1.43 2.92 -21.62
N THR A 85 -2.06 2.15 -22.50
CA THR A 85 -2.64 2.59 -23.77
C THR A 85 -4.17 2.54 -23.78
N ALA A 86 -4.79 2.03 -22.71
CA ALA A 86 -6.24 1.90 -22.59
C ALA A 86 -6.93 3.27 -22.50
N SER A 87 -8.07 3.41 -23.16
CA SER A 87 -8.86 4.67 -23.16
C SER A 87 -9.32 5.07 -21.75
N CYS A 88 -9.58 4.07 -20.91
CA CYS A 88 -10.05 4.24 -19.54
C CYS A 88 -8.95 4.66 -18.53
N LYS A 89 -7.66 4.65 -18.90
CA LYS A 89 -6.52 4.84 -17.97
C LYS A 89 -6.67 6.03 -17.04
N ARG A 90 -7.00 7.21 -17.58
CA ARG A 90 -7.11 8.45 -16.81
C ARG A 90 -8.25 8.36 -15.79
N ARG A 91 -9.43 7.93 -16.23
CA ARG A 91 -10.61 7.72 -15.38
C ARG A 91 -10.29 6.72 -14.26
N PHE A 92 -9.71 5.58 -14.62
CA PHE A 92 -9.38 4.53 -13.67
C PHE A 92 -8.37 5.00 -12.62
N ASN A 93 -7.33 5.72 -13.03
CA ASN A 93 -6.36 6.29 -12.09
C ASN A 93 -6.99 7.32 -11.13
N LEU A 94 -7.94 8.13 -11.60
CA LEU A 94 -8.69 9.06 -10.74
C LEU A 94 -9.58 8.31 -9.74
N TYR A 95 -10.23 7.23 -10.19
CA TYR A 95 -10.98 6.34 -9.31
C TYR A 95 -10.08 5.74 -8.22
N LEU A 96 -8.92 5.19 -8.58
CA LEU A 96 -7.98 4.60 -7.60
C LEU A 96 -7.47 5.62 -6.58
N ARG A 97 -7.19 6.87 -7.00
CA ARG A 97 -6.78 7.96 -6.09
C ARG A 97 -7.89 8.32 -5.10
N SER A 98 -9.12 8.43 -5.59
CA SER A 98 -10.29 8.71 -4.77
C SER A 98 -10.51 7.59 -3.73
N MET A 99 -10.52 6.33 -4.17
CA MET A 99 -10.60 5.17 -3.27
C MET A 99 -9.49 5.19 -2.20
N PHE A 100 -8.25 5.45 -2.61
CA PHE A 100 -7.11 5.53 -1.70
C PHE A 100 -7.31 6.58 -0.60
N SER A 101 -7.92 7.72 -0.92
CA SER A 101 -8.17 8.80 0.06
C SER A 101 -9.17 8.41 1.15
N CYS A 102 -10.06 7.45 0.88
CA CYS A 102 -10.98 6.94 1.90
C CYS A 102 -10.37 5.73 2.64
N ARG A 103 -9.63 4.88 1.93
CA ARG A 103 -9.01 3.67 2.49
C ARG A 103 -7.69 3.33 1.77
N PRO A 104 -6.54 3.27 2.47
CA PRO A 104 -5.23 3.18 1.83
C PRO A 104 -4.82 1.75 1.40
N TRP A 105 -5.77 0.81 1.33
CA TRP A 105 -5.58 -0.51 0.73
C TRP A 105 -6.69 -0.83 -0.25
N LEU A 106 -6.36 -1.68 -1.22
CA LEU A 106 -7.27 -2.08 -2.27
C LEU A 106 -8.13 -3.27 -1.81
N GLU A 107 -9.45 -3.11 -1.87
CA GLU A 107 -10.40 -4.20 -1.65
C GLU A 107 -10.82 -4.81 -2.98
N VAL A 108 -9.99 -5.68 -3.54
CA VAL A 108 -10.24 -6.34 -4.84
C VAL A 108 -11.55 -7.13 -4.87
N LYS A 109 -12.04 -7.56 -3.69
CA LYS A 109 -13.29 -8.31 -3.55
C LYS A 109 -14.53 -7.42 -3.53
N SER A 110 -14.39 -6.11 -3.32
CA SER A 110 -15.50 -5.15 -3.33
C SER A 110 -16.19 -5.17 -4.70
N ASP A 111 -17.52 -5.15 -4.69
CA ASP A 111 -18.30 -5.11 -5.92
C ASP A 111 -18.17 -3.76 -6.62
N ASP A 112 -17.98 -2.66 -5.88
CA ASP A 112 -17.72 -1.34 -6.46
C ASP A 112 -16.43 -1.33 -7.29
N PHE A 113 -15.37 -1.97 -6.75
CA PHE A 113 -14.11 -2.10 -7.47
C PHE A 113 -14.26 -2.94 -8.74
N LYS A 114 -14.92 -4.11 -8.65
CA LYS A 114 -15.16 -4.96 -9.82
C LYS A 114 -16.00 -4.23 -10.87
N ASN A 115 -17.04 -3.52 -10.44
CA ASN A 115 -17.94 -2.79 -11.33
C ASN A 115 -17.20 -1.67 -12.07
N GLU A 116 -16.33 -0.91 -11.40
CA GLU A 116 -15.53 0.13 -12.07
C GLU A 116 -14.51 -0.49 -13.04
N VAL A 117 -13.87 -1.60 -12.67
CA VAL A 117 -12.97 -2.34 -13.59
C VAL A 117 -13.73 -2.80 -14.83
N HIS A 118 -14.90 -3.43 -14.67
CA HIS A 118 -15.70 -3.88 -15.80
C HIS A 118 -16.22 -2.73 -16.66
N THR A 119 -16.56 -1.59 -16.05
CA THR A 119 -16.96 -0.36 -16.75
C THR A 119 -15.81 0.15 -17.61
N CYS A 120 -14.60 0.23 -17.04
CA CYS A 120 -13.39 0.64 -17.76
C CYS A 120 -13.06 -0.31 -18.91
N LEU A 121 -13.13 -1.62 -18.67
CA LEU A 121 -12.86 -2.62 -19.70
C LEU A 121 -13.91 -2.64 -20.82
N ALA A 122 -15.16 -2.29 -20.51
CA ALA A 122 -16.21 -2.17 -21.52
C ALA A 122 -15.93 -1.05 -22.53
N MET A 123 -15.19 0.00 -22.14
CA MET A 123 -14.80 1.10 -23.04
C MET A 123 -13.85 0.65 -24.17
N ASP A 124 -13.14 -0.46 -23.97
CA ASP A 124 -12.16 -1.00 -24.93
C ASP A 124 -12.60 -2.37 -25.51
N ASP A 125 -13.87 -2.75 -25.35
CA ASP A 125 -14.46 -4.06 -25.72
C ASP A 125 -13.84 -5.28 -25.03
N MET A 126 -13.32 -5.09 -23.81
CA MET A 126 -12.58 -6.10 -23.04
C MET A 126 -13.31 -6.56 -21.77
N ARG A 127 -14.60 -6.20 -21.60
CA ARG A 127 -15.38 -6.42 -20.36
C ARG A 127 -15.32 -7.85 -19.82
N THR A 128 -15.40 -8.83 -20.71
CA THR A 128 -15.44 -10.26 -20.39
C THR A 128 -14.06 -10.92 -20.41
N ASN A 129 -13.00 -10.19 -20.75
CA ASN A 129 -11.65 -10.73 -20.86
C ASN A 129 -11.02 -10.92 -19.46
N PRO A 130 -10.77 -12.17 -19.01
CA PRO A 130 -10.23 -12.41 -17.67
C PRO A 130 -8.80 -11.89 -17.51
N ALA A 131 -7.98 -11.96 -18.56
CA ALA A 131 -6.61 -11.46 -18.53
C ALA A 131 -6.56 -9.93 -18.42
N ALA A 132 -7.49 -9.23 -19.07
CA ALA A 132 -7.63 -7.78 -18.95
C ALA A 132 -8.04 -7.37 -17.53
N PHE A 133 -8.99 -8.09 -16.93
CA PHE A 133 -9.37 -7.90 -15.53
C PHE A 133 -8.18 -8.08 -14.59
N GLN A 134 -7.39 -9.15 -14.76
CA GLN A 134 -6.18 -9.36 -13.96
C GLN A 134 -5.15 -8.23 -14.18
N GLY A 135 -4.97 -7.76 -15.42
CA GLY A 135 -4.13 -6.60 -15.71
C GLY A 135 -4.55 -5.34 -14.97
N MET A 136 -5.86 -5.07 -14.88
CA MET A 136 -6.42 -3.96 -14.12
C MET A 136 -6.18 -4.11 -12.61
N VAL A 137 -6.33 -5.32 -12.06
CA VAL A 137 -6.04 -5.62 -10.65
C VAL A 137 -4.56 -5.39 -10.35
N SER A 138 -3.65 -5.95 -11.16
CA SER A 138 -2.21 -5.77 -10.98
C SER A 138 -1.79 -4.30 -11.05
N HIS A 139 -2.34 -3.55 -12.02
CA HIS A 139 -2.14 -2.10 -12.12
C HIS A 139 -2.61 -1.36 -10.86
N SER A 140 -3.79 -1.73 -10.35
CA SER A 140 -4.37 -1.11 -9.15
C SER A 140 -3.50 -1.34 -7.91
N LEU A 141 -3.00 -2.56 -7.72
CA LEU A 141 -2.10 -2.90 -6.63
C LEU A 141 -0.80 -2.10 -6.70
N HIS A 142 -0.19 -2.04 -7.89
CA HIS A 142 1.00 -1.24 -8.11
C HIS A 142 0.73 0.25 -7.81
N LYS A 143 -0.41 0.76 -8.28
CA LYS A 143 -0.79 2.16 -8.05
C LYS A 143 -0.98 2.47 -6.56
N PHE A 144 -1.62 1.58 -5.81
CA PHE A 144 -1.78 1.74 -4.36
C PHE A 144 -0.44 1.74 -3.63
N THR A 145 0.53 0.93 -4.06
CA THR A 145 1.89 0.95 -3.51
C THR A 145 2.58 2.30 -3.78
N GLU A 146 2.47 2.86 -4.99
CA GLU A 146 2.98 4.22 -5.27
C GLU A 146 2.32 5.29 -4.38
N LEU A 147 0.99 5.27 -4.29
CA LEU A 147 0.23 6.26 -3.51
C LEU A 147 0.57 6.18 -2.03
N ARG A 148 0.69 4.96 -1.48
CA ARG A 148 1.18 4.71 -0.12
C ARG A 148 2.56 5.32 0.10
N ASN A 149 3.53 5.08 -0.79
CA ASN A 149 4.87 5.64 -0.65
C ASN A 149 4.87 7.18 -0.67
N GLN A 150 4.09 7.79 -1.57
CA GLN A 150 3.92 9.25 -1.63
C GLN A 150 3.30 9.80 -0.35
N PHE A 151 2.21 9.18 0.11
CA PHE A 151 1.47 9.59 1.29
C PHE A 151 2.32 9.48 2.57
N ARG A 152 3.04 8.37 2.72
CA ARG A 152 3.96 8.15 3.83
C ARG A 152 5.05 9.20 3.87
N ARG A 153 5.70 9.51 2.74
CA ARG A 153 6.71 10.57 2.68
C ARG A 153 6.13 11.92 3.08
N LYS A 154 4.94 12.27 2.59
CA LYS A 154 4.25 13.52 2.94
C LYS A 154 4.00 13.65 4.43
N ILE A 155 3.48 12.61 5.07
CA ILE A 155 3.20 12.62 6.52
C ILE A 155 4.48 12.71 7.35
N LEU A 156 5.53 11.98 6.94
CA LEU A 156 6.78 11.94 7.69
C LEU A 156 7.66 13.15 7.47
N ALA A 157 7.46 13.92 6.39
CA ALA A 157 8.10 15.20 6.18
C ALA A 157 7.51 16.29 7.09
N ASP A 158 6.23 16.19 7.45
CA ASP A 158 5.49 17.21 8.20
C ASP A 158 5.16 16.77 9.64
N LYS A 159 6.09 16.05 10.30
CA LYS A 159 5.87 15.47 11.64
C LYS A 159 5.57 16.50 12.72
N GLN A 160 6.05 17.73 12.57
CA GLN A 160 5.90 18.78 13.59
C GLN A 160 4.55 19.49 13.50
N SER A 161 4.00 19.72 12.31
CA SER A 161 2.74 20.45 12.18
C SER A 161 1.51 19.55 12.28
N ILE A 162 1.60 18.27 11.87
CA ILE A 162 0.47 17.33 11.89
C ILE A 162 -0.21 17.21 13.27
N PRO A 163 0.52 17.14 14.41
CA PRO A 163 -0.09 17.13 15.73
C PRO A 163 -0.89 18.40 16.05
N CYS A 164 -0.53 19.53 15.45
CA CYS A 164 -1.11 20.85 15.74
C CYS A 164 -2.20 21.26 14.74
N LYS A 165 -2.33 20.62 13.57
CA LYS A 165 -3.33 20.98 12.56
C LYS A 165 -4.75 20.59 12.98
N GLY A 166 -5.72 21.45 12.66
CA GLY A 166 -7.14 21.12 12.88
C GLY A 166 -7.55 19.89 12.07
N LEU A 167 -8.60 19.17 12.46
CA LEU A 167 -9.00 17.95 11.74
C LEU A 167 -9.35 18.21 10.27
N GLY A 168 -10.15 19.23 9.97
CA GLY A 168 -10.50 19.59 8.60
C GLY A 168 -9.30 20.08 7.78
N GLU A 169 -8.44 20.88 8.40
CA GLU A 169 -7.19 21.38 7.80
C GLU A 169 -6.25 20.21 7.44
N LEU A 170 -5.99 19.31 8.38
CA LEU A 170 -5.15 18.14 8.14
C LEU A 170 -5.75 17.23 7.07
N CYS A 171 -7.07 16.99 7.13
CA CYS A 171 -7.78 16.17 6.14
C CYS A 171 -7.62 16.75 4.73
N TYR A 172 -7.83 18.06 4.58
CA TYR A 172 -7.62 18.74 3.31
C TYR A 172 -6.17 18.62 2.86
N ASP A 173 -5.22 18.94 3.73
CA ASP A 173 -3.80 18.90 3.44
C ASP A 173 -3.37 17.53 2.94
N ILE A 174 -3.76 16.44 3.58
CA ILE A 174 -3.31 15.10 3.20
C ILE A 174 -4.09 14.51 2.03
N PHE A 175 -5.40 14.78 1.90
CA PHE A 175 -6.26 14.08 0.92
C PHE A 175 -6.70 14.89 -0.30
N HIS A 176 -6.61 16.23 -0.29
CA HIS A 176 -7.07 17.06 -1.41
C HIS A 176 -6.44 16.64 -2.76
N SER A 177 -5.13 16.36 -2.76
CA SER A 177 -4.42 15.90 -3.95
C SER A 177 -4.87 14.53 -4.48
N TYR A 178 -5.64 13.77 -3.70
CA TYR A 178 -6.12 12.43 -4.05
C TYR A 178 -7.62 12.42 -4.41
N SER A 179 -8.38 13.44 -4.01
CA SER A 179 -9.80 13.61 -4.37
C SER A 179 -9.97 13.96 -5.85
N LYS A 180 -11.09 13.55 -6.44
CA LYS A 180 -11.51 14.08 -7.75
C LYS A 180 -12.06 15.51 -7.60
N ALA A 181 -12.10 16.26 -8.69
CA ALA A 181 -12.54 17.66 -8.68
C ALA A 181 -14.00 17.84 -8.23
N ASP A 182 -14.84 16.84 -8.47
CA ASP A 182 -16.26 16.79 -8.13
C ASP A 182 -16.55 16.17 -6.76
N GLU A 183 -15.52 15.72 -6.03
CA GLU A 183 -15.68 15.08 -4.73
C GLU A 183 -15.38 16.03 -3.57
N CYS A 184 -16.18 15.95 -2.51
CA CYS A 184 -15.92 16.69 -1.28
C CYS A 184 -14.73 16.06 -0.51
N THR A 185 -13.57 16.72 -0.50
CA THR A 185 -12.39 16.27 0.26
C THR A 185 -12.68 16.11 1.75
N LEU A 186 -13.57 16.93 2.32
CA LEU A 186 -13.96 16.86 3.74
C LEU A 186 -15.13 15.91 3.99
N SER A 187 -15.26 14.84 3.19
CA SER A 187 -16.26 13.79 3.44
C SER A 187 -16.00 13.10 4.78
N GLN A 188 -17.05 12.56 5.40
CA GLN A 188 -16.92 11.85 6.68
C GLN A 188 -15.91 10.71 6.62
N GLU A 189 -15.86 9.96 5.52
CA GLU A 189 -14.90 8.86 5.32
C GLU A 189 -13.46 9.35 5.41
N ARG A 190 -13.13 10.48 4.78
CA ARG A 190 -11.79 11.07 4.79
C ARG A 190 -11.47 11.71 6.15
N MET A 191 -12.47 12.27 6.82
CA MET A 191 -12.33 12.77 8.19
C MET A 191 -12.01 11.61 9.16
N HIS A 192 -12.74 10.50 9.06
CA HIS A 192 -12.46 9.27 9.83
C HIS A 192 -11.08 8.71 9.50
N ALA A 193 -10.69 8.67 8.23
CA ALA A 193 -9.36 8.27 7.79
C ALA A 193 -8.26 9.12 8.44
N THR A 194 -8.47 10.43 8.52
CA THR A 194 -7.56 11.39 9.14
C THR A 194 -7.44 11.14 10.65
N ILE A 195 -8.56 10.95 11.35
CA ILE A 195 -8.58 10.61 12.78
C ILE A 195 -7.78 9.33 13.04
N LEU A 196 -8.04 8.27 12.27
CA LEU A 196 -7.35 6.99 12.43
C LEU A 196 -5.86 7.12 12.19
N LEU A 197 -5.46 7.83 11.14
CA LEU A 197 -4.06 8.09 10.85
C LEU A 197 -3.39 8.80 12.03
N ARG A 198 -3.93 9.92 12.50
CA ARG A 198 -3.31 10.69 13.59
C ARG A 198 -3.24 9.90 14.88
N HIS A 199 -4.31 9.15 15.20
CA HIS A 199 -4.33 8.24 16.34
C HIS A 199 -3.25 7.16 16.26
N PHE A 200 -3.09 6.55 15.08
CA PHE A 200 -2.05 5.57 14.83
C PHE A 200 -0.65 6.16 15.02
N LEU A 201 -0.39 7.34 14.44
CA LEU A 201 0.89 8.05 14.55
C LEU A 201 1.24 8.37 16.01
N HIS A 202 0.27 8.82 16.81
CA HIS A 202 0.45 9.04 18.25
C HIS A 202 0.72 7.72 19.00
N LYS A 203 -0.11 6.68 18.79
CA LYS A 203 0.00 5.40 19.50
C LYS A 203 1.35 4.73 19.27
N LYS A 204 1.89 4.86 18.07
CA LYS A 204 3.17 4.30 17.65
C LYS A 204 4.37 5.26 17.80
N ARG A 205 4.14 6.45 18.37
CA ARG A 205 5.17 7.48 18.59
C ARG A 205 5.92 7.90 17.32
N TYR A 206 5.32 7.80 16.13
CA TYR A 206 5.97 8.16 14.86
C TYR A 206 6.35 9.64 14.74
N PHE A 207 5.77 10.51 15.58
CA PHE A 207 6.16 11.91 15.70
C PHE A 207 7.52 12.09 16.39
N ASN A 208 7.90 11.16 17.28
CA ASN A 208 9.14 11.24 18.07
C ASN A 208 10.19 10.25 17.56
N ASP A 209 9.75 9.06 17.16
CA ASP A 209 10.62 7.96 16.76
C ASP A 209 10.71 7.82 15.23
N GLY A 210 11.80 7.17 14.80
CA GLY A 210 12.08 6.87 13.39
C GLY A 210 11.04 5.95 12.74
N THR A 211 11.19 5.77 11.44
CA THR A 211 10.22 5.04 10.61
C THR A 211 10.34 3.52 10.73
N SER A 212 9.21 2.81 10.89
CA SER A 212 9.18 1.33 10.87
C SER A 212 9.01 0.79 9.45
N ALA A 213 9.69 -0.31 9.10
CA ALA A 213 9.46 -1.02 7.85
C ALA A 213 8.00 -1.52 7.72
N SER A 214 7.38 -1.90 8.84
CA SER A 214 6.02 -2.46 8.95
C SER A 214 4.90 -1.42 9.04
N PHE A 215 5.15 -0.15 8.70
CA PHE A 215 4.18 0.96 8.87
C PHE A 215 2.79 0.62 8.32
N TRP A 216 2.72 0.05 7.10
CA TRP A 216 1.45 -0.19 6.42
C TRP A 216 0.69 -1.39 6.97
N ALA A 217 1.37 -2.51 7.25
CA ALA A 217 0.78 -3.64 7.98
C ALA A 217 0.22 -3.19 9.33
N GLU A 218 1.00 -2.47 10.13
CA GLU A 218 0.56 -2.00 11.44
C GLU A 218 -0.62 -1.03 11.36
N PHE A 219 -0.59 -0.10 10.40
CA PHE A 219 -1.68 0.84 10.23
C PHE A 219 -2.97 0.15 9.79
N ARG A 220 -2.86 -0.81 8.87
CA ARG A 220 -4.00 -1.63 8.44
C ARG A 220 -4.59 -2.42 9.59
N SER A 221 -3.76 -3.11 10.39
CA SER A 221 -4.24 -3.85 11.57
C SER A 221 -4.92 -2.94 12.57
N PHE A 222 -4.36 -1.76 12.85
CA PHE A 222 -4.98 -0.76 13.73
C PHE A 222 -6.34 -0.30 13.20
N TRP A 223 -6.43 0.00 11.91
CA TRP A 223 -7.69 0.42 11.30
C TRP A 223 -8.76 -0.66 11.35
N GLU A 224 -8.42 -1.89 10.95
CA GLU A 224 -9.35 -3.02 10.97
C GLU A 224 -9.84 -3.34 12.40
N GLU A 225 -8.99 -3.14 13.41
CA GLU A 225 -9.37 -3.25 14.83
C GLU A 225 -10.47 -2.23 15.20
N ILE A 226 -10.31 -0.96 14.80
CA ILE A 226 -11.29 0.10 15.08
C ILE A 226 -12.57 -0.08 14.25
N GLU A 227 -12.47 -0.58 13.02
CA GLU A 227 -13.66 -0.86 12.21
C GLU A 227 -14.53 -1.96 12.80
N LYS A 228 -13.91 -3.00 13.38
CA LYS A 228 -14.62 -4.09 14.08
C LYS A 228 -15.35 -3.62 15.33
N ASP A 229 -14.96 -2.48 15.92
CA ASP A 229 -15.74 -1.86 16.99
C ASP A 229 -17.09 -1.39 16.44
N GLY A 230 -18.15 -2.14 16.70
CA GLY A 230 -19.50 -1.84 16.20
C GLY A 230 -20.20 -0.70 16.96
N ARG A 231 -19.57 -0.07 17.94
CA ARG A 231 -20.21 0.96 18.77
C ARG A 231 -20.50 2.23 17.94
N PRO A 232 -21.75 2.74 17.93
CA PRO A 232 -22.11 3.90 17.12
C PRO A 232 -21.31 5.17 17.46
N GLN A 233 -21.02 5.37 18.75
CA GLN A 233 -20.34 6.57 19.27
C GLN A 233 -18.81 6.53 19.13
N LYS A 234 -18.24 5.50 18.47
CA LYS A 234 -16.78 5.34 18.42
C LYS A 234 -16.09 6.52 17.74
N TRP A 235 -16.69 7.05 16.68
CA TRP A 235 -16.12 8.15 15.90
C TRP A 235 -16.15 9.45 16.69
N GLU A 236 -17.27 9.74 17.37
CA GLU A 236 -17.39 10.90 18.27
C GLU A 236 -16.33 10.88 19.37
N ARG A 237 -16.10 9.71 20.00
CA ARG A 237 -15.07 9.56 21.03
C ARG A 237 -13.66 9.74 20.47
N LEU A 238 -13.37 9.17 19.31
CA LEU A 238 -12.07 9.32 18.67
C LEU A 238 -11.82 10.77 18.23
N GLU A 239 -12.83 11.45 17.70
CA GLU A 239 -12.76 12.86 17.35
C GLU A 239 -12.52 13.75 18.59
N GLU A 240 -13.20 13.45 19.70
CA GLU A 240 -12.98 14.18 20.96
C GLU A 240 -11.56 13.98 21.50
N ILE A 241 -11.03 12.75 21.44
CA ILE A 241 -9.64 12.46 21.80
C ILE A 241 -8.67 13.20 20.86
N ASP A 242 -8.94 13.22 19.56
CA ASP A 242 -8.14 13.92 18.55
C ASP A 242 -8.08 15.42 18.84
N LYS A 243 -9.24 16.03 19.13
CA LYS A 243 -9.38 17.44 19.46
C LYS A 243 -8.57 17.81 20.70
N ARG A 244 -8.75 17.09 21.82
CA ARG A 244 -8.01 17.35 23.07
C ARG A 244 -6.49 17.22 22.88
N ARG A 245 -6.02 16.29 22.05
CA ARG A 245 -4.58 16.14 21.75
C ARG A 245 -4.05 17.28 20.91
N THR A 246 -4.82 17.70 19.90
CA THR A 246 -4.47 18.82 19.02
C THR A 246 -4.38 20.13 19.80
N GLU A 247 -5.32 20.38 20.71
CA GLU A 247 -5.32 21.55 21.59
C GLU A 247 -4.06 21.59 22.48
N ARG A 248 -3.73 20.48 23.15
CA ARG A 248 -2.50 20.37 23.97
C ARG A 248 -1.23 20.55 23.13
N ALA A 249 -1.20 20.01 21.91
CA ALA A 249 -0.05 20.14 21.03
C ALA A 249 0.17 21.62 20.62
N ARG A 250 -0.92 22.34 20.33
CA ARG A 250 -0.88 23.79 20.03
C ARG A 250 -0.38 24.62 21.20
N GLU A 251 -0.89 24.35 22.41
CA GLU A 251 -0.45 25.02 23.64
C GLU A 251 1.06 24.81 23.87
N ASN A 252 1.54 23.57 23.74
CA ASN A 252 2.95 23.25 23.89
C ASN A 252 3.82 23.90 22.81
N SER A 253 3.34 24.01 21.57
CA SER A 253 4.09 24.71 20.50
C SER A 253 4.15 26.22 20.72
N GLY A 254 3.09 26.85 21.25
CA GLY A 254 3.07 28.28 21.53
C GLY A 254 3.97 28.70 22.69
N ASN A 255 4.13 27.84 23.70
CA ASN A 255 5.01 28.09 24.85
C ASN A 255 6.52 27.96 24.54
N THR A 256 6.91 27.65 23.30
CA THR A 256 8.33 27.52 22.89
C THR A 256 8.84 28.77 22.18
N GLU A 257 7.99 29.78 21.95
CA GLU A 257 8.32 31.04 21.24
C GLU A 257 8.38 32.29 22.17
N GLU A 258 8.29 32.12 23.50
CA GLU A 258 8.58 33.16 24.51
C GLU A 258 9.91 32.88 25.24
#